data_AF-F7JR68-F1
#
_entry.id   AF-F7JR68-F1
#
_cell.length_a   1.000
_cell.length_b   1.000
_cell.length_c   1.000
_cell.angle_alpha   90.00
_cell.angle_beta   90.00
_cell.angle_gamma   90.00
#
_symmetry.space_group_name_H-M   'P 1'
#
loop_
_entity.id
_entity.type
_entity.pdbx_description
1 polymer ?
#
loop_
_entity_poly.entity_id
_entity_poly.type
_entity_poly.pdbx_seq_one_letter_code
_entity_poly.pdbx_strand_id
1 'polypeptide(L)'
;MKSWAKKPFTKAALSVIAVGMSIIVCLSGVMLIYKINDSEGKVVGVGESSYEESGAFEQRMGDASRNVLERIRVKEQLEADGKYDPNRLVDVIAYDKDGKISGKNESGLAYRLSDIAEWGMKYNQSDLSAENVVVCEKTDGTYHYYYMDEFKNLLKNNGLKPVFPNIESGAAEDPFAGYGDPESETIQSVLGVLQEGYDLEDTFGMAYAGAKLTDKEGKLLYTDFWAFTDVIQETAVPDGAENLLQVVNDTPELNGKLSEVYEAVINTISNLAVSVDIYETGGDLWTEGNTNYTYLIADRSAKKVYTNNSEYTDFTKLEDNIEALKNAEHSKYVIVKPKLGDFESNLDVSASEWKNIVQAQEIFGEDFVFAAAVDTSYPIQDVFYDGAKAYATYAPYAKIAGISFILSALVLLIALIWLGVVAGRRADDKELHLNAFDRWKTEIGAAAVIVPWIFLMFAIGSNWSGFGYQAVSYYDTDFEYAWHYGNMYYTFSLTAADVAVISFFATFTMILFLIGYLSLVRRIKGKTLWKNSLLRWILNVAVKGWTLFWENRNITVKVILLLIGFVGVHWLMAIFGSAFLILAFAVDVAAAVFLIKWAVEKDRIKKESRRSHPVIWNTRSHVKK
;
A
#
# COMPACT_ATOMS: atom_id res chain seq x y z
N MET A 1 -38.65 29.74 -25.58
CA MET A 1 -38.43 28.33 -26.00
C MET A 1 -39.68 27.81 -26.68
N LYS A 2 -39.52 27.22 -27.89
CA LYS A 2 -40.61 26.60 -28.66
C LYS A 2 -41.18 25.36 -27.93
N SER A 3 -42.46 25.03 -28.12
CA SER A 3 -43.18 23.98 -27.36
C SER A 3 -42.57 22.56 -27.52
N TRP A 4 -41.97 22.27 -28.67
CA TRP A 4 -41.34 20.98 -28.95
C TRP A 4 -40.17 20.66 -28.03
N ALA A 5 -39.45 21.67 -27.54
CA ALA A 5 -38.29 21.50 -26.65
C ALA A 5 -38.68 20.94 -25.26
N LYS A 6 -39.97 20.99 -24.89
CA LYS A 6 -40.49 20.53 -23.60
C LYS A 6 -41.17 19.16 -23.67
N LYS A 7 -41.32 18.59 -24.87
CA LYS A 7 -41.99 17.30 -25.08
C LYS A 7 -41.21 16.15 -24.41
N PRO A 8 -41.89 15.09 -23.92
CA PRO A 8 -41.25 13.94 -23.30
C PRO A 8 -40.19 13.28 -24.19
N PHE A 9 -40.50 13.13 -25.48
CA PHE A 9 -39.58 12.56 -26.47
C PHE A 9 -38.24 13.33 -26.54
N THR A 10 -38.28 14.66 -26.63
CA THR A 10 -37.06 15.49 -26.69
C THR A 10 -36.20 15.31 -25.43
N LYS A 11 -36.82 15.21 -24.25
CA LYS A 11 -36.11 15.00 -22.99
C LYS A 11 -35.49 13.60 -22.93
N ALA A 12 -36.20 12.58 -23.40
CA ALA A 12 -35.69 11.22 -23.49
C ALA A 12 -34.48 11.17 -24.44
N ALA A 13 -34.60 11.76 -25.64
CA ALA A 13 -33.51 11.84 -26.60
C ALA A 13 -32.27 12.55 -26.02
N LEU A 14 -32.44 13.70 -25.37
CA LEU A 14 -31.34 14.40 -24.71
C LEU A 14 -30.69 13.60 -23.58
N SER A 15 -31.48 12.80 -22.85
CA SER A 15 -30.95 11.94 -21.78
C SER A 15 -30.13 10.78 -22.37
N VAL A 16 -30.59 10.17 -23.46
CA VAL A 16 -29.83 9.13 -24.19
C VAL A 16 -28.55 9.71 -24.78
N ILE A 17 -28.61 10.91 -25.35
CA ILE A 17 -27.41 11.62 -25.84
C ILE A 17 -26.43 11.87 -24.70
N ALA A 18 -26.90 12.34 -23.54
CA ALA A 18 -26.02 12.57 -22.39
C ALA A 18 -25.32 11.28 -21.92
N VAL A 19 -26.04 10.16 -21.87
CA VAL A 19 -25.46 8.84 -21.55
C VAL A 19 -24.44 8.43 -22.60
N GLY A 20 -24.79 8.47 -23.89
CA GLY A 20 -23.86 8.08 -24.97
C GLY A 20 -22.60 8.96 -25.01
N MET A 21 -22.75 10.28 -24.85
CA MET A 21 -21.61 11.20 -24.80
C MET A 21 -20.74 10.95 -23.57
N SER A 22 -21.31 10.57 -22.42
CA SER A 22 -20.51 10.24 -21.22
C SER A 22 -19.60 9.05 -21.44
N ILE A 23 -20.06 8.01 -22.16
CA ILE A 23 -19.24 6.85 -22.53
C ILE A 23 -18.09 7.30 -23.44
N ILE A 24 -18.39 8.10 -24.46
CA ILE A 24 -17.37 8.60 -25.41
C ILE A 24 -16.33 9.45 -24.69
N VAL A 25 -16.75 10.33 -23.76
CA VAL A 25 -15.84 11.14 -22.93
C VAL A 25 -14.92 10.23 -22.11
N CYS A 26 -15.46 9.22 -21.42
CA CYS A 26 -14.66 8.31 -20.62
C CYS A 26 -13.66 7.51 -21.47
N LEU A 27 -14.11 6.86 -22.55
CA LEU A 27 -13.23 6.08 -23.43
C LEU A 27 -12.19 6.94 -24.13
N SER A 28 -12.55 8.14 -24.57
CA SER A 28 -11.60 9.09 -25.15
C SER A 28 -10.59 9.57 -24.11
N GLY A 29 -11.02 9.74 -22.85
CA GLY A 29 -10.14 10.05 -21.73
C GLY A 29 -9.10 8.95 -21.48
N VAL A 30 -9.51 7.69 -21.52
CA VAL A 30 -8.59 6.53 -21.42
C VAL A 30 -7.54 6.54 -22.53
N MET A 31 -7.96 6.78 -23.78
CA MET A 31 -7.03 6.88 -24.91
C MET A 31 -6.10 8.10 -24.83
N LEU A 32 -6.49 9.14 -24.08
CA LEU A 32 -5.61 10.28 -23.79
C LEU A 32 -4.62 9.97 -22.66
N ILE A 33 -4.93 9.05 -21.74
CA ILE A 33 -3.97 8.57 -20.73
C ILE A 33 -2.84 7.81 -21.41
N TYR A 34 -3.14 6.95 -22.40
CA TYR A 34 -2.12 6.30 -23.25
C TYR A 34 -1.09 7.31 -23.79
N LYS A 35 -1.59 8.49 -24.18
CA LYS A 35 -0.82 9.59 -24.77
C LYS A 35 0.06 10.36 -23.78
N ILE A 36 -0.31 10.40 -22.49
CA ILE A 36 0.28 11.28 -21.46
C ILE A 36 1.33 10.57 -20.60
N ASN A 37 1.24 9.25 -20.45
CA ASN A 37 1.97 8.51 -19.42
C ASN A 37 3.33 7.94 -19.83
N ASP A 38 3.91 8.38 -20.93
CA ASP A 38 5.31 8.07 -21.23
C ASP A 38 6.21 8.97 -20.36
N SER A 39 7.12 8.35 -19.61
CA SER A 39 7.60 8.78 -18.27
C SER A 39 8.45 10.06 -18.20
N GLU A 40 8.44 10.88 -19.25
CA GLU A 40 9.05 12.23 -19.26
C GLU A 40 8.09 13.33 -19.72
N GLY A 41 6.79 13.02 -19.84
CA GLY A 41 5.83 13.97 -20.40
C GLY A 41 6.03 14.21 -21.90
N LYS A 42 6.81 13.35 -22.58
CA LYS A 42 6.81 13.28 -24.05
C LYS A 42 5.46 12.70 -24.49
N VAL A 43 4.78 13.46 -25.32
CA VAL A 43 3.41 13.18 -25.74
C VAL A 43 3.45 12.21 -26.91
N VAL A 44 3.16 10.93 -26.67
CA VAL A 44 3.07 9.92 -27.73
C VAL A 44 2.19 10.42 -28.88
N GLY A 45 2.77 10.53 -30.08
CA GLY A 45 2.01 10.81 -31.31
C GLY A 45 1.56 12.28 -31.53
N VAL A 46 2.20 13.29 -30.91
CA VAL A 46 2.15 14.66 -31.46
C VAL A 46 3.50 15.02 -32.07
N GLY A 47 3.75 14.49 -33.27
CA GLY A 47 4.94 14.81 -34.06
C GLY A 47 5.83 13.61 -34.37
N GLU A 48 5.78 12.56 -33.54
CA GLU A 48 6.53 11.31 -33.74
C GLU A 48 5.90 10.48 -34.87
N SER A 49 6.74 10.04 -35.81
CA SER A 49 6.29 9.36 -37.02
C SER A 49 6.30 7.83 -36.88
N SER A 50 7.06 7.31 -35.91
CA SER A 50 7.33 5.87 -35.72
C SER A 50 7.49 5.51 -34.24
N TYR A 51 7.42 4.22 -33.89
CA TYR A 51 7.57 3.76 -32.50
C TYR A 51 8.98 4.03 -31.98
N GLU A 52 9.97 3.91 -32.85
CA GLU A 52 11.40 4.10 -32.61
C GLU A 52 11.79 5.55 -32.27
N GLU A 53 10.89 6.50 -32.53
CA GLU A 53 11.03 7.92 -32.17
C GLU A 53 10.26 8.28 -30.89
N SER A 54 9.53 7.33 -30.30
CA SER A 54 8.73 7.57 -29.10
C SER A 54 9.54 7.39 -27.82
N GLY A 55 9.16 8.13 -26.77
CA GLY A 55 9.74 7.93 -25.44
C GLY A 55 9.54 6.50 -24.90
N ALA A 56 8.47 5.81 -25.29
CA ALA A 56 8.19 4.45 -24.87
C ALA A 56 9.21 3.45 -25.42
N PHE A 57 9.81 3.75 -26.58
CA PHE A 57 10.95 2.99 -27.10
C PHE A 57 12.23 3.33 -26.34
N GLU A 58 12.51 4.62 -26.11
CA GLU A 58 13.65 5.08 -25.31
C GLU A 58 13.66 4.46 -23.91
N GLN A 59 12.53 4.53 -23.19
CA GLN A 59 12.35 3.97 -21.87
C GLN A 59 12.62 2.46 -21.89
N ARG A 60 12.04 1.73 -22.83
CA ARG A 60 12.22 0.28 -22.90
C ARG A 60 13.66 -0.12 -23.22
N MET A 61 14.32 0.61 -24.12
CA MET A 61 15.74 0.38 -24.39
C MET A 61 16.59 0.69 -23.16
N GLY A 62 16.26 1.74 -22.41
CA GLY A 62 16.89 2.08 -21.14
C GLY A 62 16.69 1.02 -20.06
N ASP A 63 15.47 0.50 -19.91
CA ASP A 63 15.13 -0.54 -18.94
C ASP A 63 15.79 -1.88 -19.27
N ALA A 64 15.80 -2.28 -20.56
CA ALA A 64 16.57 -3.44 -21.01
C ALA A 64 18.07 -3.28 -20.71
N SER A 65 18.62 -2.09 -20.93
CA SER A 65 20.02 -1.78 -20.63
C SER A 65 20.32 -1.86 -19.13
N ARG A 66 19.45 -1.30 -18.27
CA ARG A 66 19.57 -1.41 -16.80
C ARG A 66 19.54 -2.86 -16.36
N ASN A 67 18.59 -3.65 -16.85
CA ASN A 67 18.43 -5.05 -16.49
C ASN A 67 19.65 -5.89 -16.90
N VAL A 68 20.15 -5.71 -18.13
CA VAL A 68 21.38 -6.38 -18.60
C VAL A 68 22.60 -5.99 -17.76
N LEU A 69 22.78 -4.70 -17.48
CA LEU A 69 23.91 -4.23 -16.68
C LEU A 69 23.85 -4.79 -15.26
N GLU A 70 22.69 -4.73 -14.61
CA GLU A 70 22.47 -5.32 -13.28
C GLU A 70 22.77 -6.82 -13.28
N ARG A 71 22.31 -7.55 -14.30
CA ARG A 71 22.60 -8.98 -14.43
C ARG A 71 24.10 -9.24 -14.57
N ILE A 72 24.82 -8.41 -15.31
CA ILE A 72 26.29 -8.51 -15.40
C ILE A 72 26.94 -8.23 -14.04
N ARG A 73 26.49 -7.21 -13.31
CA ARG A 73 26.98 -6.90 -11.94
C ARG A 73 26.83 -8.11 -11.03
N VAL A 74 25.64 -8.70 -11.03
CA VAL A 74 25.29 -9.88 -10.23
C VAL A 74 26.15 -11.08 -10.62
N LYS A 75 26.37 -11.34 -11.92
CA LYS A 75 27.28 -12.41 -12.37
C LYS A 75 28.70 -12.20 -11.85
N GLU A 76 29.25 -10.99 -12.00
CA GLU A 76 30.60 -10.68 -11.49
C GLU A 76 30.69 -10.78 -9.95
N GLN A 77 29.60 -10.49 -9.24
CA GLN A 77 29.56 -10.58 -7.79
C GLN A 77 29.52 -12.04 -7.30
N LEU A 78 28.65 -12.86 -7.89
CA LEU A 78 28.36 -14.20 -7.40
C LEU A 78 29.31 -15.27 -7.96
N GLU A 79 29.74 -15.13 -9.21
CA GLU A 79 30.60 -16.13 -9.85
C GLU A 79 32.05 -16.05 -9.34
N ALA A 80 32.69 -17.21 -9.21
CA ALA A 80 34.13 -17.35 -9.08
C ALA A 80 34.65 -18.11 -10.30
N ASP A 81 35.68 -17.59 -10.98
CA ASP A 81 36.22 -18.18 -12.21
C ASP A 81 35.16 -18.45 -13.30
N GLY A 82 34.13 -17.59 -13.37
CA GLY A 82 33.03 -17.67 -14.34
C GLY A 82 31.99 -18.76 -14.05
N LYS A 83 31.91 -19.23 -12.79
CA LYS A 83 30.88 -20.17 -12.34
C LYS A 83 30.30 -19.78 -10.99
N TYR A 84 29.00 -19.91 -10.86
CA TYR A 84 28.31 -19.79 -9.58
C TYR A 84 28.63 -21.01 -8.70
N ASP A 85 29.06 -20.74 -7.46
CA ASP A 85 29.27 -21.77 -6.43
C ASP A 85 28.39 -21.49 -5.21
N PRO A 86 27.30 -22.25 -5.00
CA PRO A 86 26.40 -22.03 -3.87
C PRO A 86 27.03 -22.31 -2.50
N ASN A 87 28.18 -22.99 -2.45
CA ASN A 87 28.89 -23.30 -1.20
C ASN A 87 29.96 -22.27 -0.85
N ARG A 88 30.19 -21.27 -1.71
CA ARG A 88 31.16 -20.21 -1.45
C ARG A 88 30.78 -19.47 -0.16
N LEU A 89 31.77 -19.25 0.71
CA LEU A 89 31.54 -18.55 1.97
C LEU A 89 31.37 -17.05 1.73
N VAL A 90 30.32 -16.50 2.35
CA VAL A 90 30.02 -15.08 2.44
C VAL A 90 30.32 -14.64 3.87
N ASP A 91 31.39 -13.88 4.05
CA ASP A 91 31.63 -13.17 5.31
C ASP A 91 30.73 -11.94 5.39
N VAL A 92 29.87 -11.87 6.40
CA VAL A 92 28.84 -10.84 6.51
C VAL A 92 29.45 -9.45 6.72
N ILE A 93 30.45 -9.36 7.58
CA ILE A 93 31.06 -8.08 7.95
C ILE A 93 31.90 -7.53 6.79
N ALA A 94 32.64 -8.41 6.10
CA ALA A 94 33.39 -8.01 4.90
C ALA A 94 32.46 -7.64 3.74
N TYR A 95 31.36 -8.39 3.56
CA TYR A 95 30.39 -8.13 2.49
C TYR A 95 29.64 -6.81 2.70
N ASP A 96 29.16 -6.52 3.91
CA ASP A 96 28.46 -5.27 4.23
C ASP A 96 29.34 -4.05 3.92
N LYS A 97 30.65 -4.16 4.19
CA LYS A 97 31.62 -3.09 3.95
C LYS A 97 31.98 -2.89 2.48
N ASP A 98 32.31 -3.97 1.78
CA ASP A 98 32.96 -3.91 0.45
C ASP A 98 32.09 -4.44 -0.69
N GLY A 99 30.93 -5.02 -0.40
CA GLY A 99 29.99 -5.61 -1.37
C GLY A 99 30.50 -6.87 -2.09
N LYS A 100 31.62 -7.44 -1.64
CA LYS A 100 32.37 -8.50 -2.34
C LYS A 100 32.39 -9.79 -1.54
N ILE A 101 32.24 -10.90 -2.26
CA ILE A 101 32.35 -12.25 -1.69
C ILE A 101 33.79 -12.73 -1.86
N SER A 102 34.57 -12.83 -0.78
CA SER A 102 35.96 -13.31 -0.86
C SER A 102 36.05 -14.85 -0.90
N GLY A 103 35.00 -15.56 -0.48
CA GLY A 103 35.02 -17.02 -0.32
C GLY A 103 35.71 -17.49 0.95
N LYS A 104 36.01 -16.59 1.89
CA LYS A 104 36.72 -16.87 3.14
C LYS A 104 35.94 -16.32 4.33
N ASN A 105 36.09 -16.95 5.49
CA ASN A 105 35.63 -16.42 6.77
C ASN A 105 36.76 -15.53 7.35
N GLU A 106 36.56 -14.22 7.35
CA GLU A 106 37.56 -13.21 7.74
C GLU A 106 37.26 -12.60 9.12
N SER A 107 35.98 -12.41 9.44
CA SER A 107 35.47 -11.80 10.68
C SER A 107 35.00 -12.80 11.72
N GLY A 108 34.92 -14.09 11.37
CA GLY A 108 34.31 -15.14 12.19
C GLY A 108 32.83 -15.38 11.83
N LEU A 109 32.16 -14.41 11.22
CA LEU A 109 30.74 -14.48 10.86
C LEU A 109 30.58 -14.68 9.34
N ALA A 110 30.61 -15.94 8.91
CA ALA A 110 30.40 -16.31 7.51
C ALA A 110 29.35 -17.40 7.34
N TYR A 111 28.72 -17.45 6.17
CA TYR A 111 27.68 -18.43 5.82
C TYR A 111 27.91 -18.97 4.41
N ARG A 112 27.32 -20.12 4.06
CA ARG A 112 27.26 -20.53 2.65
C ARG A 112 26.36 -19.57 1.88
N LEU A 113 26.77 -19.21 0.66
CA LEU A 113 26.04 -18.29 -0.22
C LEU A 113 24.57 -18.71 -0.42
N SER A 114 24.32 -20.00 -0.64
CA SER A 114 22.96 -20.54 -0.78
C SER A 114 22.11 -20.34 0.49
N ASP A 115 22.64 -20.68 1.66
CA ASP A 115 21.87 -20.57 2.91
C ASP A 115 21.55 -19.10 3.26
N ILE A 116 22.52 -18.19 3.11
CA ILE A 116 22.32 -16.78 3.46
C ILE A 116 21.40 -16.05 2.48
N ALA A 117 21.41 -16.44 1.20
CA ALA A 117 20.46 -15.93 0.22
C ALA A 117 19.04 -16.47 0.49
N GLU A 118 18.89 -17.76 0.83
CA GLU A 118 17.61 -18.34 1.22
C GLU A 118 17.05 -17.68 2.49
N TRP A 119 17.91 -17.36 3.45
CA TRP A 119 17.52 -16.59 4.63
C TRP A 119 16.92 -15.23 4.24
N GLY A 120 17.56 -14.51 3.33
CA GLY A 120 17.03 -13.24 2.83
C GLY A 120 15.71 -13.37 2.08
N MET A 121 15.51 -14.44 1.30
CA MET A 121 14.21 -14.71 0.66
C MET A 121 13.09 -14.92 1.69
N LYS A 122 13.36 -15.70 2.74
CA LYS A 122 12.38 -15.91 3.83
C LYS A 122 12.11 -14.62 4.59
N TYR A 123 13.16 -13.86 4.90
CA TYR A 123 13.05 -12.57 5.57
C TYR A 123 12.17 -11.58 4.79
N ASN A 124 12.28 -11.56 3.46
CA ASN A 124 11.47 -10.69 2.61
C ASN A 124 10.01 -11.15 2.44
N GLN A 125 9.72 -12.44 2.61
CA GLN A 125 8.40 -13.03 2.33
C GLN A 125 7.54 -13.31 3.57
N SER A 126 8.13 -13.29 4.76
CA SER A 126 7.43 -13.71 5.98
C SER A 126 7.57 -12.72 7.13
N ASP A 127 6.50 -12.58 7.92
CA ASP A 127 6.52 -11.91 9.22
C ASP A 127 7.28 -12.79 10.23
N LEU A 128 8.60 -12.95 10.04
CA LEU A 128 9.44 -13.67 11.00
C LEU A 128 9.57 -12.81 12.25
N SER A 129 9.05 -13.31 13.37
CA SER A 129 9.26 -12.70 14.68
C SER A 129 10.38 -13.43 15.42
N ALA A 130 11.39 -12.70 15.86
CA ALA A 130 12.38 -13.22 16.80
C ALA A 130 12.04 -12.79 18.23
N GLU A 131 12.42 -13.61 19.21
CA GLU A 131 12.46 -13.15 20.60
C GLU A 131 13.67 -12.24 20.81
N ASN A 132 13.55 -11.31 21.78
CA ASN A 132 14.64 -10.42 22.16
C ASN A 132 15.89 -11.20 22.62
N VAL A 133 17.05 -10.58 22.46
CA VAL A 133 18.30 -11.09 23.03
C VAL A 133 18.54 -10.43 24.38
N VAL A 134 19.02 -11.19 25.36
CA VAL A 134 19.42 -10.62 26.64
C VAL A 134 20.90 -10.28 26.58
N VAL A 135 21.21 -9.00 26.75
CA VAL A 135 22.58 -8.48 26.86
C VAL A 135 22.97 -8.50 28.33
N CYS A 136 24.15 -9.03 28.65
CA CYS A 136 24.69 -9.03 30.00
C CYS A 136 26.10 -8.42 30.00
N GLU A 137 26.30 -7.36 30.77
CA GLU A 137 27.62 -6.71 30.93
C GLU A 137 28.43 -7.47 31.98
N LYS A 138 29.61 -7.97 31.61
CA LYS A 138 30.54 -8.67 32.53
C LYS A 138 31.32 -7.67 33.37
N THR A 139 31.93 -8.17 34.45
CA THR A 139 32.75 -7.35 35.36
C THR A 139 33.99 -6.70 34.73
N ASP A 140 34.43 -7.16 33.56
CA ASP A 140 35.56 -6.59 32.81
C ASP A 140 35.13 -5.57 31.74
N GLY A 141 33.83 -5.26 31.64
CA GLY A 141 33.25 -4.34 30.66
C GLY A 141 33.00 -4.96 29.28
N THR A 142 33.25 -6.26 29.11
CA THR A 142 32.81 -7.01 27.92
C THR A 142 31.40 -7.53 28.10
N TYR A 143 30.78 -8.01 27.03
CA TYR A 143 29.39 -8.46 27.04
C TYR A 143 29.29 -9.98 26.86
N HIS A 144 28.17 -10.53 27.31
CA HIS A 144 27.69 -11.85 26.91
C HIS A 144 26.24 -11.72 26.46
N TYR A 145 25.90 -12.40 25.37
CA TYR A 145 24.59 -12.36 24.76
C TYR A 145 23.93 -13.73 24.87
N TYR A 146 22.68 -13.74 25.33
CA TYR A 146 21.87 -14.95 25.44
C TYR A 146 20.61 -14.83 24.59
N TYR A 147 20.23 -15.90 23.89
CA TYR A 147 18.85 -16.01 23.43
C TYR A 147 17.92 -16.08 24.64
N MET A 148 16.72 -15.49 24.52
CA MET A 148 15.75 -15.42 25.61
C MET A 148 15.45 -16.79 26.24
N ASP A 149 15.27 -17.83 25.42
CA ASP A 149 15.01 -19.19 25.91
C ASP A 149 16.19 -19.79 26.70
N GLU A 150 17.42 -19.52 26.28
CA GLU A 150 18.61 -19.94 27.03
C GLU A 150 18.69 -19.23 28.38
N PHE A 151 18.52 -17.90 28.37
CA PHE A 151 18.54 -17.08 29.58
C PHE A 151 17.46 -17.50 30.58
N LYS A 152 16.24 -17.74 30.09
CA LYS A 152 15.11 -18.27 30.87
C LYS A 152 15.42 -19.61 31.51
N ASN A 153 16.08 -20.52 30.78
CA ASN A 153 16.49 -21.80 31.34
C ASN A 153 17.57 -21.65 32.40
N LEU A 154 18.50 -20.71 32.24
CA LEU A 154 19.52 -20.40 33.25
C LEU A 154 18.91 -19.84 34.53
N LEU A 155 17.94 -18.94 34.45
CA LEU A 155 17.23 -18.41 35.63
C LEU A 155 16.42 -19.50 36.35
N LYS A 156 15.63 -20.28 35.61
CA LYS A 156 14.76 -21.32 36.21
C LYS A 156 15.51 -22.46 36.87
N ASN A 157 16.71 -22.78 36.39
CA ASN A 157 17.51 -23.89 36.89
C ASN A 157 18.62 -23.45 37.87
N ASN A 158 18.55 -22.22 38.41
CA ASN A 158 19.59 -21.64 39.26
C ASN A 158 20.99 -21.58 38.63
N GLY A 159 21.09 -21.53 37.30
CA GLY A 159 22.34 -21.25 36.59
C GLY A 159 22.75 -19.78 36.70
N LEU A 160 21.77 -18.88 36.71
CA LEU A 160 21.92 -17.45 36.98
C LEU A 160 20.91 -17.02 38.05
N LYS A 161 21.33 -16.14 38.96
CA LYS A 161 20.46 -15.57 39.99
C LYS A 161 20.48 -14.04 39.96
N PRO A 162 19.32 -13.37 39.78
CA PRO A 162 19.24 -11.93 39.82
C PRO A 162 19.37 -11.42 41.25
N VAL A 163 20.11 -10.34 41.41
CA VAL A 163 20.37 -9.66 42.68
C VAL A 163 19.96 -8.21 42.54
N PHE A 164 19.16 -7.73 43.49
CA PHE A 164 18.59 -6.38 43.49
C PHE A 164 19.12 -5.60 44.70
N PRO A 165 20.20 -4.79 44.53
CA PRO A 165 20.92 -4.21 45.66
C PRO A 165 20.06 -3.32 46.56
N ASN A 166 19.07 -2.62 46.00
CA ASN A 166 18.19 -1.74 46.76
C ASN A 166 17.17 -2.51 47.60
N ILE A 167 16.77 -3.71 47.17
CA ILE A 167 15.94 -4.62 47.97
C ILE A 167 16.78 -5.24 49.08
N GLU A 168 17.96 -5.80 48.76
CA GLU A 168 18.82 -6.47 49.74
C GLU A 168 19.34 -5.53 50.84
N SER A 169 19.60 -4.27 50.50
CA SER A 169 20.02 -3.24 51.46
C SER A 169 18.86 -2.65 52.27
N GLY A 170 17.61 -2.95 51.91
CA GLY A 170 16.41 -2.36 52.50
C GLY A 170 16.16 -0.90 52.08
N ALA A 171 16.79 -0.43 51.01
CA ALA A 171 16.57 0.89 50.43
C ALA A 171 15.24 1.00 49.64
N ALA A 172 14.70 -0.13 49.19
CA ALA A 172 13.41 -0.24 48.51
C ALA A 172 12.66 -1.50 48.98
N GLU A 173 11.32 -1.47 48.95
CA GLU A 173 10.49 -2.65 49.23
C GLU A 173 10.44 -3.57 48.01
N ASP A 174 10.47 -4.89 48.23
CA ASP A 174 10.27 -5.87 47.17
C ASP A 174 8.78 -5.88 46.75
N PRO A 175 8.46 -5.53 45.48
CA PRO A 175 7.09 -5.49 45.00
C PRO A 175 6.38 -6.86 45.04
N PHE A 176 7.13 -7.96 45.18
CA PHE A 176 6.62 -9.32 45.17
C PHE A 176 6.64 -10.03 46.54
N ALA A 177 7.10 -9.36 47.60
CA ALA A 177 7.23 -9.96 48.94
C ALA A 177 5.92 -10.55 49.52
N GLY A 178 4.75 -10.06 49.07
CA GLY A 178 3.43 -10.51 49.52
C GLY A 178 2.85 -11.73 48.78
N TYR A 179 3.54 -12.24 47.76
CA TYR A 179 3.09 -13.38 46.96
C TYR A 179 3.44 -14.73 47.60
N GLY A 180 2.77 -15.80 47.17
CA GLY A 180 2.96 -17.13 47.73
C GLY A 180 4.33 -17.74 47.43
N ASP A 181 4.94 -17.35 46.31
CA ASP A 181 6.31 -17.71 45.90
C ASP A 181 7.01 -16.47 45.30
N PRO A 182 7.54 -15.57 46.15
CA PRO A 182 8.12 -14.32 45.69
C PRO A 182 9.27 -14.50 44.69
N GLU A 183 10.11 -15.53 44.85
CA GLU A 183 11.26 -15.77 43.98
C GLU A 183 10.82 -16.17 42.56
N SER A 184 9.83 -17.05 42.44
CA SER A 184 9.25 -17.39 41.13
C SER A 184 8.57 -16.18 40.48
N GLU A 185 7.82 -15.38 41.25
CA GLU A 185 7.16 -14.17 40.73
C GLU A 185 8.18 -13.13 40.24
N THR A 186 9.27 -12.93 40.99
CA THR A 186 10.38 -12.08 40.56
C THR A 186 10.98 -12.56 39.23
N ILE A 187 11.31 -13.85 39.11
CA ILE A 187 11.90 -14.40 37.88
C ILE A 187 10.93 -14.24 36.70
N GLN A 188 9.65 -14.56 36.88
CA GLN A 188 8.64 -14.43 35.82
C GLN A 188 8.46 -12.96 35.39
N SER A 189 8.46 -12.03 36.33
CA SER A 189 8.33 -10.60 36.06
C SER A 189 9.55 -10.03 35.33
N VAL A 190 10.76 -10.40 35.75
CA VAL A 190 12.00 -10.04 35.05
C VAL A 190 11.98 -10.55 33.61
N LEU A 191 11.62 -11.82 33.41
CA LEU A 191 11.53 -12.40 32.07
C LEU A 191 10.47 -11.70 31.23
N GLY A 192 9.30 -11.39 31.79
CA GLY A 192 8.24 -10.67 31.09
C GLY A 192 8.69 -9.27 30.63
N VAL A 193 9.40 -8.53 31.47
CA VAL A 193 9.96 -7.21 31.12
C VAL A 193 10.97 -7.32 29.98
N LEU A 194 11.89 -8.28 30.05
CA LEU A 194 12.88 -8.50 28.99
C LEU A 194 12.25 -9.00 27.68
N GLN A 195 11.20 -9.84 27.76
CA GLN A 195 10.44 -10.31 26.60
C GLN A 195 9.70 -9.17 25.88
N GLU A 196 9.16 -8.21 26.63
CA GLU A 196 8.50 -7.02 26.08
C GLU A 196 9.51 -5.94 25.64
N GLY A 197 10.81 -6.11 25.94
CA GLY A 197 11.87 -5.17 25.55
C GLY A 197 11.95 -3.92 26.45
N TYR A 198 11.38 -3.98 27.65
CA TYR A 198 11.41 -2.87 28.60
C TYR A 198 12.61 -2.94 29.54
N ASP A 199 12.95 -1.79 30.12
CA ASP A 199 13.96 -1.69 31.17
C ASP A 199 13.36 -2.03 32.54
N LEU A 200 14.14 -2.72 33.38
CA LEU A 200 13.71 -3.16 34.71
C LEU A 200 13.54 -2.00 35.69
N GLU A 201 14.43 -1.00 35.66
CA GLU A 201 14.34 0.20 36.49
C GLU A 201 13.16 1.07 36.04
N ASP A 202 12.92 1.22 34.75
CA ASP A 202 11.74 1.96 34.26
C ASP A 202 10.43 1.27 34.67
N THR A 203 10.40 -0.07 34.70
CA THR A 203 9.19 -0.83 35.02
C THR A 203 8.91 -0.93 36.52
N PHE A 204 9.95 -1.20 37.33
CA PHE A 204 9.83 -1.47 38.77
C PHE A 204 10.44 -0.38 39.67
N GLY A 205 10.97 0.68 39.09
CA GLY A 205 11.56 1.82 39.79
C GLY A 205 12.83 1.45 40.56
N MET A 206 13.10 2.22 41.62
CA MET A 206 14.31 2.12 42.44
C MET A 206 14.57 0.71 43.00
N ALA A 207 13.55 -0.13 43.18
CA ALA A 207 13.72 -1.50 43.66
C ALA A 207 14.64 -2.34 42.76
N TYR A 208 14.57 -2.11 41.44
CA TYR A 208 15.32 -2.88 40.43
C TYR A 208 16.50 -2.10 39.84
N ALA A 209 16.71 -0.85 40.24
CA ALA A 209 17.85 -0.05 39.83
C ALA A 209 19.19 -0.74 40.20
N GLY A 210 20.06 -0.91 39.20
CA GLY A 210 21.35 -1.58 39.36
C GLY A 210 21.24 -3.09 39.60
N ALA A 211 20.24 -3.74 39.01
CA ALA A 211 20.09 -5.20 39.00
C ALA A 211 21.35 -5.91 38.46
N LYS A 212 21.69 -7.05 39.06
CA LYS A 212 22.91 -7.81 38.73
C LYS A 212 22.60 -9.29 38.61
N LEU A 213 23.53 -10.05 38.03
CA LEU A 213 23.43 -11.51 37.96
C LEU A 213 24.64 -12.18 38.60
N THR A 214 24.36 -13.18 39.41
CA THR A 214 25.33 -14.04 40.08
C THR A 214 25.22 -15.48 39.62
N ASP A 215 26.28 -16.26 39.80
CA ASP A 215 26.22 -17.71 39.65
C ASP A 215 25.51 -18.39 40.84
N LYS A 216 25.37 -19.72 40.78
CA LYS A 216 24.76 -20.53 41.84
C LYS A 216 25.52 -20.49 43.17
N GLU A 217 26.78 -20.06 43.18
CA GLU A 217 27.61 -19.86 44.37
C GLU A 217 27.57 -18.41 44.90
N GLY A 218 26.84 -17.51 44.24
CA GLY A 218 26.71 -16.10 44.61
C GLY A 218 27.87 -15.22 44.15
N LYS A 219 28.74 -15.71 43.26
CA LYS A 219 29.79 -14.88 42.64
C LYS A 219 29.16 -13.99 41.57
N LEU A 220 29.51 -12.70 41.60
CA LEU A 220 29.10 -11.74 40.58
C LEU A 220 29.65 -12.15 39.20
N LEU A 221 28.74 -12.34 38.24
CA LEU A 221 29.07 -12.60 36.84
C LEU A 221 28.83 -11.37 35.96
N TYR A 222 27.66 -10.74 36.13
CA TYR A 222 27.24 -9.60 35.32
C TYR A 222 26.84 -8.40 36.17
N THR A 223 27.34 -7.23 35.80
CA THR A 223 27.10 -5.94 36.46
C THR A 223 25.78 -5.30 36.07
N ASP A 224 25.24 -5.68 34.90
CA ASP A 224 23.98 -5.19 34.35
C ASP A 224 23.42 -6.19 33.32
N PHE A 225 22.12 -6.13 33.02
CA PHE A 225 21.49 -6.88 31.95
C PHE A 225 20.16 -6.25 31.47
N TRP A 226 19.94 -6.27 30.15
CA TRP A 226 18.77 -5.69 29.50
C TRP A 226 18.40 -6.42 28.20
N ALA A 227 17.24 -6.09 27.64
CA ALA A 227 16.78 -6.66 26.38
C ALA A 227 17.28 -5.85 25.17
N PHE A 228 17.73 -6.56 24.15
CA PHE A 228 18.01 -6.04 22.82
C PHE A 228 16.91 -6.51 21.86
N THR A 229 16.22 -5.56 21.22
CA THR A 229 14.96 -5.79 20.49
C THR A 229 15.13 -5.90 18.98
N ASP A 230 16.24 -5.42 18.42
CA ASP A 230 16.45 -5.36 16.97
C ASP A 230 17.02 -6.69 16.44
N VAL A 231 16.29 -7.78 16.73
CA VAL A 231 16.69 -9.16 16.45
C VAL A 231 15.90 -9.68 15.26
N ILE A 232 16.58 -10.38 14.37
CA ILE A 232 15.95 -11.12 13.27
C ILE A 232 16.06 -12.62 13.52
N GLN A 233 15.06 -13.38 13.06
CA GLN A 233 15.05 -14.82 13.26
C GLN A 233 16.10 -15.48 12.38
N GLU A 234 17.04 -16.19 12.99
CA GLU A 234 18.05 -16.97 12.28
C GLU A 234 17.44 -18.17 11.56
N THR A 235 17.75 -18.33 10.28
CA THR A 235 17.35 -19.50 9.48
C THR A 235 18.53 -20.21 8.82
N ALA A 236 19.74 -19.68 9.00
CA ALA A 236 21.00 -20.23 8.52
C ALA A 236 22.00 -20.32 9.68
N VAL A 237 22.90 -21.29 9.63
CA VAL A 237 23.93 -21.53 10.65
C VAL A 237 25.27 -20.98 10.15
N PRO A 238 26.01 -20.19 10.95
CA PRO A 238 27.33 -19.71 10.56
C PRO A 238 28.34 -20.85 10.36
N ASP A 239 29.29 -20.65 9.45
CA ASP A 239 30.38 -21.59 9.22
C ASP A 239 31.28 -21.69 10.46
N GLY A 240 31.34 -22.89 11.05
CA GLY A 240 32.18 -23.18 12.22
C GLY A 240 31.61 -22.76 13.58
N ALA A 241 30.35 -22.29 13.65
CA ALA A 241 29.68 -21.96 14.91
C ALA A 241 28.25 -22.53 14.97
N GLU A 242 27.67 -22.64 16.16
CA GLU A 242 26.30 -23.14 16.34
C GLU A 242 25.24 -22.10 15.96
N ASN A 243 25.53 -20.81 16.19
CA ASN A 243 24.62 -19.69 15.94
C ASN A 243 25.36 -18.33 15.95
N LEU A 244 24.67 -17.26 15.55
CA LEU A 244 25.23 -15.90 15.48
C LEU A 244 25.73 -15.40 16.83
N LEU A 245 24.96 -15.58 17.91
CA LEU A 245 25.35 -15.06 19.23
C LEU A 245 26.62 -15.72 19.75
N GLN A 246 26.86 -17.01 19.46
CA GLN A 246 28.12 -17.66 19.77
C GLN A 246 29.29 -16.93 19.09
N VAL A 247 29.17 -16.61 17.79
CA VAL A 247 30.22 -15.88 17.06
C VAL A 247 30.50 -14.53 17.71
N VAL A 248 29.45 -13.78 18.07
CA VAL A 248 29.58 -12.46 18.71
C VAL A 248 30.16 -12.56 20.14
N ASN A 249 29.84 -13.61 20.88
CA ASN A 249 30.37 -13.87 22.21
C ASN A 249 31.85 -14.27 22.17
N ASP A 250 32.24 -15.10 21.20
CA ASP A 250 33.58 -15.69 21.10
C ASP A 250 34.58 -14.78 20.34
N THR A 251 34.09 -13.79 19.58
CA THR A 251 34.91 -12.88 18.77
C THR A 251 35.06 -11.52 19.44
N PRO A 252 36.25 -11.17 19.99
CA PRO A 252 36.46 -9.91 20.70
C PRO A 252 36.14 -8.66 19.87
N GLU A 253 36.37 -8.69 18.55
CA GLU A 253 36.14 -7.56 17.64
C GLU A 253 34.65 -7.25 17.41
N LEU A 254 33.78 -8.25 17.59
CA LEU A 254 32.31 -8.15 17.42
C LEU A 254 31.58 -7.94 18.75
N ASN A 255 32.20 -8.31 19.87
CA ASN A 255 31.62 -8.12 21.20
C ASN A 255 31.32 -6.63 21.47
N GLY A 256 30.13 -6.33 21.97
CA GLY A 256 29.66 -4.96 22.18
C GLY A 256 29.00 -4.31 20.96
N LYS A 257 28.94 -4.99 19.80
CA LYS A 257 28.46 -4.41 18.52
C LYS A 257 27.27 -5.14 17.93
N LEU A 258 26.40 -5.71 18.77
CA LEU A 258 25.29 -6.54 18.32
C LEU A 258 24.36 -5.84 17.31
N SER A 259 24.14 -4.52 17.48
CA SER A 259 23.39 -3.71 16.53
C SER A 259 24.05 -3.65 15.14
N GLU A 260 25.36 -3.39 15.09
CA GLU A 260 26.12 -3.33 13.83
C GLU A 260 26.15 -4.71 13.15
N VAL A 261 26.24 -5.79 13.94
CA VAL A 261 26.22 -7.16 13.41
C VAL A 261 24.87 -7.48 12.78
N TYR A 262 23.75 -7.21 13.46
CA TYR A 262 22.42 -7.45 12.89
C TYR A 262 22.15 -6.57 11.66
N GLU A 263 22.58 -5.30 11.68
CA GLU A 263 22.50 -4.42 10.50
C GLU A 263 23.25 -5.01 9.31
N ALA A 264 24.50 -5.45 9.52
CA ALA A 264 25.31 -6.09 8.47
C ALA A 264 24.66 -7.37 7.94
N VAL A 265 24.05 -8.19 8.82
CA VAL A 265 23.30 -9.38 8.39
C VAL A 265 22.10 -8.98 7.55
N ILE A 266 21.27 -8.02 8.00
CA ILE A 266 20.07 -7.56 7.28
C ILE A 266 20.45 -7.03 5.88
N ASN A 267 21.51 -6.21 5.80
CA ASN A 267 22.02 -5.71 4.52
C ASN A 267 22.50 -6.84 3.63
N THR A 268 23.22 -7.81 4.19
CA THR A 268 23.76 -8.96 3.44
C THR A 268 22.65 -9.84 2.90
N ILE A 269 21.71 -10.29 3.75
CA ILE A 269 20.62 -11.18 3.34
C ILE A 269 19.69 -10.50 2.33
N SER A 270 19.39 -9.20 2.52
CA SER A 270 18.51 -8.45 1.61
C SER A 270 19.14 -8.30 0.23
N ASN A 271 20.42 -7.94 0.17
CA ASN A 271 21.13 -7.77 -1.09
C ASN A 271 21.36 -9.11 -1.81
N LEU A 272 21.80 -10.15 -1.08
CA LEU A 272 22.11 -11.44 -1.70
C LEU A 272 20.87 -12.20 -2.15
N ALA A 273 19.74 -12.08 -1.45
CA ALA A 273 18.48 -12.64 -1.92
C ALA A 273 18.09 -12.07 -3.29
N VAL A 274 18.25 -10.76 -3.49
CA VAL A 274 17.98 -10.09 -4.78
C VAL A 274 19.00 -10.52 -5.84
N SER A 275 20.30 -10.48 -5.53
CA SER A 275 21.34 -10.89 -6.48
C SER A 275 21.18 -12.35 -6.92
N VAL A 276 20.94 -13.27 -5.99
CA VAL A 276 20.77 -14.70 -6.32
C VAL A 276 19.50 -14.93 -7.15
N ASP A 277 18.39 -14.27 -6.83
CA ASP A 277 17.18 -14.34 -7.68
C ASP A 277 17.47 -13.88 -9.11
N ILE A 278 18.03 -12.68 -9.29
CA ILE A 278 18.36 -12.14 -10.63
C ILE A 278 19.26 -13.11 -11.42
N TYR A 279 20.19 -13.78 -10.73
CA TYR A 279 21.06 -14.77 -11.35
C TYR A 279 20.30 -16.03 -11.81
N GLU A 280 19.42 -16.55 -10.96
CA GLU A 280 18.69 -17.80 -11.21
C GLU A 280 17.51 -17.64 -12.18
N THR A 281 16.75 -16.54 -12.10
CA THR A 281 15.57 -16.30 -12.93
C THR A 281 15.89 -15.56 -14.24
N GLY A 282 17.00 -14.84 -14.30
CA GLY A 282 17.34 -13.93 -15.41
C GLY A 282 18.03 -14.53 -16.64
N GLY A 283 18.16 -15.86 -16.72
CA GLY A 283 19.08 -16.55 -17.63
C GLY A 283 18.92 -16.24 -19.12
N ASP A 284 17.69 -16.29 -19.63
CA ASP A 284 17.47 -16.48 -21.07
C ASP A 284 16.87 -15.27 -21.82
N LEU A 285 16.32 -14.27 -21.13
CA LEU A 285 15.56 -13.21 -21.79
C LEU A 285 16.40 -12.40 -22.79
N TRP A 286 17.60 -11.99 -22.38
CA TRP A 286 18.48 -11.11 -23.16
C TRP A 286 19.57 -11.87 -23.91
N THR A 287 19.45 -13.18 -24.11
CA THR A 287 20.46 -13.97 -24.85
C THR A 287 20.26 -13.87 -26.36
N GLU A 288 21.32 -14.19 -27.12
CA GLU A 288 21.24 -14.27 -28.58
C GLU A 288 20.03 -15.10 -29.04
N GLY A 289 19.26 -14.58 -29.99
CA GLY A 289 18.09 -15.26 -30.55
C GLY A 289 16.80 -15.16 -29.72
N ASN A 290 16.83 -14.66 -28.49
CA ASN A 290 15.65 -14.48 -27.63
C ASN A 290 15.15 -13.03 -27.55
N THR A 291 15.93 -12.06 -28.04
CA THR A 291 15.56 -10.65 -28.05
C THR A 291 16.05 -9.92 -29.31
N ASN A 292 15.33 -8.87 -29.71
CA ASN A 292 15.75 -7.89 -30.70
C ASN A 292 16.84 -6.94 -30.18
N TYR A 293 17.18 -6.99 -28.88
CA TYR A 293 18.19 -6.15 -28.24
C TYR A 293 19.57 -6.81 -28.23
N THR A 294 20.57 -6.12 -28.79
CA THR A 294 21.97 -6.53 -28.77
C THR A 294 22.77 -5.55 -27.93
N TYR A 295 23.65 -6.05 -27.07
CA TYR A 295 24.56 -5.21 -26.30
C TYR A 295 26.01 -5.68 -26.43
N LEU A 296 26.92 -4.73 -26.30
CA LEU A 296 28.35 -4.92 -26.20
C LEU A 296 28.85 -3.97 -25.12
N ILE A 297 29.54 -4.52 -24.14
CA ILE A 297 30.10 -3.78 -23.02
C ILE A 297 31.54 -4.19 -22.89
N ALA A 298 32.46 -3.24 -22.84
CA ALA A 298 33.88 -3.55 -22.66
C ALA A 298 34.51 -2.67 -21.58
N ASP A 299 35.20 -3.34 -20.66
CA ASP A 299 36.20 -2.71 -19.81
C ASP A 299 37.54 -2.76 -20.56
N ARG A 300 38.01 -1.59 -21.00
CA ARG A 300 39.23 -1.48 -21.81
C ARG A 300 40.49 -1.69 -20.96
N SER A 301 40.42 -1.41 -19.67
CA SER A 301 41.52 -1.62 -18.73
C SER A 301 41.72 -3.11 -18.44
N ALA A 302 40.62 -3.82 -18.17
CA ALA A 302 40.63 -5.27 -17.92
C ALA A 302 40.69 -6.11 -19.21
N LYS A 303 40.52 -5.49 -20.39
CA LYS A 303 40.39 -6.16 -21.71
C LYS A 303 39.30 -7.23 -21.74
N LYS A 304 38.18 -6.94 -21.08
CA LYS A 304 37.06 -7.87 -20.92
C LYS A 304 35.84 -7.35 -21.66
N VAL A 305 35.15 -8.23 -22.39
CA VAL A 305 33.92 -7.91 -23.13
C VAL A 305 32.77 -8.75 -22.58
N TYR A 306 31.63 -8.09 -22.37
CA TYR A 306 30.34 -8.71 -22.09
C TYR A 306 29.39 -8.39 -23.24
N THR A 307 28.80 -9.42 -23.83
CA THR A 307 27.86 -9.27 -24.94
C THR A 307 26.92 -10.46 -24.96
N ASN A 308 25.73 -10.27 -25.51
CA ASN A 308 24.83 -11.36 -25.85
C ASN A 308 24.98 -11.85 -27.29
N ASN A 309 25.90 -11.28 -28.07
CA ASN A 309 26.17 -11.72 -29.44
C ASN A 309 27.51 -12.44 -29.50
N SER A 310 27.48 -13.72 -29.89
CA SER A 310 28.64 -14.59 -29.95
C SER A 310 29.73 -14.12 -30.93
N GLU A 311 29.41 -13.30 -31.93
CA GLU A 311 30.39 -12.71 -32.85
C GLU A 311 31.20 -11.58 -32.22
N TYR A 312 30.70 -10.98 -31.12
CA TYR A 312 31.27 -9.78 -30.51
C TYR A 312 32.16 -10.03 -29.28
N THR A 313 32.49 -11.28 -28.96
CA THR A 313 33.20 -11.64 -27.72
C THR A 313 34.70 -11.30 -27.72
N ASP A 314 35.33 -11.13 -28.89
CA ASP A 314 36.77 -10.88 -29.02
C ASP A 314 37.11 -9.40 -28.80
N PHE A 315 37.78 -9.09 -27.67
CA PHE A 315 38.22 -7.73 -27.34
C PHE A 315 39.11 -7.09 -28.42
N THR A 316 39.89 -7.88 -29.17
CA THR A 316 40.79 -7.34 -30.20
C THR A 316 40.06 -6.73 -31.38
N LYS A 317 38.78 -7.08 -31.56
CA LYS A 317 37.88 -6.57 -32.61
C LYS A 317 36.85 -5.58 -32.08
N LEU A 318 37.04 -5.05 -30.87
CA LEU A 318 36.06 -4.21 -30.18
C LEU A 318 35.52 -3.06 -31.05
N GLU A 319 36.41 -2.28 -31.68
CA GLU A 319 36.00 -1.13 -32.49
C GLU A 319 35.29 -1.57 -33.78
N ASP A 320 35.73 -2.66 -34.41
CA ASP A 320 35.08 -3.23 -35.59
C ASP A 320 33.67 -3.74 -35.25
N ASN A 321 33.50 -4.35 -34.08
CA ASN A 321 32.21 -4.86 -33.58
C ASN A 321 31.24 -3.72 -33.24
N ILE A 322 31.73 -2.63 -32.64
CA ILE A 322 30.91 -1.43 -32.36
C ILE A 322 30.45 -0.80 -33.68
N GLU A 323 31.33 -0.67 -34.67
CA GLU A 323 30.96 -0.17 -35.99
C GLU A 323 29.99 -1.12 -36.72
N ALA A 324 30.13 -2.44 -36.57
CA ALA A 324 29.17 -3.41 -37.11
C ALA A 324 27.76 -3.23 -36.49
N LEU A 325 27.69 -3.10 -35.16
CA LEU A 325 26.43 -2.87 -34.43
C LEU A 325 25.75 -1.55 -34.84
N LYS A 326 26.55 -0.50 -35.05
CA LYS A 326 26.11 0.82 -35.50
C LYS A 326 25.60 0.82 -36.94
N ASN A 327 26.24 0.07 -37.83
CA ASN A 327 25.94 0.04 -39.26
C ASN A 327 24.97 -1.09 -39.66
N ALA A 328 24.48 -1.88 -38.71
CA ALA A 328 23.49 -2.92 -38.96
C ALA A 328 22.20 -2.33 -39.55
N GLU A 329 21.58 -3.07 -40.48
CA GLU A 329 20.29 -2.68 -41.06
C GLU A 329 19.22 -2.65 -39.96
N HIS A 330 18.30 -1.68 -40.03
CA HIS A 330 17.22 -1.52 -39.05
C HIS A 330 17.70 -1.36 -37.59
N SER A 331 18.89 -0.79 -37.38
CA SER A 331 19.46 -0.61 -36.04
C SER A 331 19.14 0.76 -35.43
N LYS A 332 18.58 0.76 -34.21
CA LYS A 332 18.53 1.92 -33.33
C LYS A 332 19.49 1.71 -32.17
N TYR A 333 20.49 2.58 -32.04
CA TYR A 333 21.63 2.33 -31.18
C TYR A 333 21.96 3.49 -30.24
N VAL A 334 22.64 3.15 -29.15
CA VAL A 334 23.27 4.08 -28.20
C VAL A 334 24.67 3.58 -27.89
N ILE A 335 25.65 4.48 -27.90
CA ILE A 335 27.03 4.23 -27.49
C ILE A 335 27.40 5.24 -26.41
N VAL A 336 27.67 4.71 -25.22
CA VAL A 336 28.08 5.46 -24.03
C VAL A 336 29.57 5.22 -23.79
N LYS A 337 30.30 6.33 -23.66
CA LYS A 337 31.71 6.38 -23.29
C LYS A 337 31.87 7.29 -22.06
N PRO A 338 33.03 7.31 -21.38
CA PRO A 338 33.19 8.04 -20.12
C PRO A 338 32.96 9.55 -20.24
N LYS A 339 33.24 10.15 -21.40
CA LYS A 339 32.99 11.57 -21.66
C LYS A 339 31.67 11.75 -22.41
N LEU A 340 30.85 12.69 -21.96
CA LEU A 340 29.58 13.02 -22.61
C LEU A 340 29.75 13.47 -24.08
N GLY A 341 30.88 14.09 -24.42
CA GLY A 341 31.18 14.50 -25.79
C GLY A 341 31.46 13.35 -26.76
N ASP A 342 31.71 12.14 -26.24
CA ASP A 342 31.97 10.94 -27.03
C ASP A 342 30.73 10.03 -27.13
N PHE A 343 29.57 10.50 -26.64
CA PHE A 343 28.29 9.81 -26.76
C PHE A 343 27.81 9.83 -28.22
N GLU A 344 27.39 8.68 -28.73
CA GLU A 344 26.86 8.54 -30.08
C GLU A 344 25.52 7.81 -30.04
N SER A 345 24.52 8.31 -30.77
CA SER A 345 23.19 7.69 -30.86
C SER A 345 22.48 8.16 -32.12
N ASN A 346 21.58 7.33 -32.67
CA ASN A 346 20.63 7.71 -33.72
C ASN A 346 19.18 7.86 -33.19
N LEU A 347 19.06 8.01 -31.87
CA LEU A 347 17.84 8.31 -31.11
C LEU A 347 17.94 9.72 -30.50
N ASP A 348 16.79 10.37 -30.27
CA ASP A 348 16.71 11.66 -29.58
C ASP A 348 16.66 11.45 -28.05
N VAL A 349 17.83 11.19 -27.48
CA VAL A 349 18.00 10.76 -26.08
C VAL A 349 19.04 11.60 -25.33
N SER A 350 18.92 11.63 -24.01
CA SER A 350 19.82 12.36 -23.11
C SER A 350 21.12 11.59 -22.86
N ALA A 351 22.25 12.12 -23.35
CA ALA A 351 23.57 11.54 -23.10
C ALA A 351 23.89 11.43 -21.59
N SER A 352 23.41 12.37 -20.78
CA SER A 352 23.58 12.36 -19.32
C SER A 352 22.82 11.23 -18.65
N GLU A 353 21.57 10.98 -19.04
CA GLU A 353 20.78 9.88 -18.47
C GLU A 353 21.37 8.53 -18.82
N TRP A 354 21.74 8.32 -20.08
CA TRP A 354 22.39 7.09 -20.53
C TRP A 354 23.73 6.86 -19.86
N LYS A 355 24.53 7.91 -19.64
CA LYS A 355 25.75 7.81 -18.85
C LYS A 355 25.45 7.39 -17.40
N ASN A 356 24.43 7.96 -16.78
CA ASN A 356 24.02 7.58 -15.42
C ASN A 356 23.56 6.11 -15.34
N ILE A 357 22.82 5.62 -16.34
CA ILE A 357 22.41 4.21 -16.42
C ILE A 357 23.63 3.28 -16.36
N VAL A 358 24.66 3.58 -17.14
CA VAL A 358 25.86 2.72 -17.23
C VAL A 358 26.73 2.86 -15.97
N GLN A 359 26.91 4.08 -15.46
CA GLN A 359 27.78 4.31 -14.29
C GLN A 359 27.17 3.86 -12.96
N ALA A 360 25.84 3.82 -12.83
CA ALA A 360 25.17 3.45 -11.59
C ALA A 360 25.48 2.01 -11.11
N GLN A 361 25.97 1.15 -12.01
CA GLN A 361 26.21 -0.26 -11.67
C GLN A 361 27.64 -0.50 -11.15
N GLU A 362 28.53 0.50 -11.24
CA GLU A 362 29.91 0.46 -10.71
C GLU A 362 30.75 -0.76 -11.15
N ILE A 363 30.35 -1.42 -12.24
CA ILE A 363 30.99 -2.64 -12.75
C ILE A 363 32.30 -2.33 -13.47
N PHE A 364 32.47 -1.10 -13.96
CA PHE A 364 33.52 -0.75 -14.91
C PHE A 364 34.51 0.25 -14.31
N GLY A 365 35.79 0.10 -14.68
CA GLY A 365 36.79 1.13 -14.42
C GLY A 365 36.53 2.44 -15.18
N GLU A 366 37.47 3.38 -15.07
CA GLU A 366 37.34 4.71 -15.69
C GLU A 366 37.28 4.69 -17.23
N ASP A 367 37.75 3.62 -17.87
CA ASP A 367 37.83 3.46 -19.33
C ASP A 367 36.95 2.31 -19.83
N PHE A 368 35.68 2.62 -20.09
CA PHE A 368 34.67 1.66 -20.54
C PHE A 368 34.02 2.09 -21.87
N VAL A 369 33.37 1.14 -22.55
CA VAL A 369 32.40 1.45 -23.60
C VAL A 369 31.18 0.55 -23.43
N PHE A 370 30.00 1.16 -23.50
CA PHE A 370 28.72 0.48 -23.55
C PHE A 370 28.09 0.81 -24.91
N ALA A 371 27.79 -0.19 -25.71
CA ALA A 371 27.09 -0.07 -26.98
C ALA A 371 25.87 -1.00 -26.95
N ALA A 372 24.71 -0.47 -27.30
CA ALA A 372 23.48 -1.24 -27.39
C ALA A 372 22.72 -0.87 -28.65
N ALA A 373 22.04 -1.84 -29.26
CA ALA A 373 21.18 -1.64 -30.41
C ALA A 373 19.93 -2.50 -30.32
N VAL A 374 18.86 -2.05 -30.97
CA VAL A 374 17.63 -2.81 -31.18
C VAL A 374 17.41 -2.97 -32.68
N ASP A 375 17.13 -4.20 -33.12
CA ASP A 375 16.64 -4.50 -34.47
C ASP A 375 15.16 -4.11 -34.58
N THR A 376 14.91 -3.03 -35.31
CA THR A 376 13.57 -2.44 -35.48
C THR A 376 12.75 -3.14 -36.57
N SER A 377 13.24 -4.22 -37.18
CA SER A 377 12.41 -5.12 -37.98
C SER A 377 11.60 -6.09 -37.11
N TYR A 378 11.93 -6.17 -35.81
CA TYR A 378 11.29 -6.99 -34.78
C TYR A 378 11.09 -8.46 -35.19
N PRO A 379 12.14 -9.18 -35.63
CA PRO A 379 12.03 -10.59 -36.01
C PRO A 379 11.65 -11.49 -34.83
N ILE A 380 11.96 -11.08 -33.60
CA ILE A 380 11.67 -11.83 -32.37
C ILE A 380 10.48 -11.20 -31.64
N GLN A 381 9.57 -12.03 -31.12
CA GLN A 381 8.39 -11.57 -30.37
C GLN A 381 8.75 -11.31 -28.90
N ASP A 382 9.58 -10.31 -28.67
CA ASP A 382 9.99 -9.87 -27.34
C ASP A 382 9.26 -8.59 -26.91
N VAL A 383 9.72 -8.00 -25.80
CA VAL A 383 9.17 -6.74 -25.28
C VAL A 383 9.15 -5.63 -26.33
N PHE A 384 10.15 -5.51 -27.22
CA PHE A 384 10.21 -4.47 -28.24
C PHE A 384 9.14 -4.67 -29.32
N TYR A 385 8.94 -5.91 -29.77
CA TYR A 385 7.85 -6.26 -30.69
C TYR A 385 6.48 -5.89 -30.12
N ASP A 386 6.23 -6.20 -28.85
CA ASP A 386 4.94 -5.93 -28.21
C ASP A 386 4.63 -4.43 -28.10
N GLY A 387 5.64 -3.58 -27.89
CA GLY A 387 5.40 -2.12 -27.92
C GLY A 387 5.23 -1.58 -29.30
N ALA A 388 5.96 -2.09 -30.30
CA ALA A 388 5.73 -1.72 -31.68
C ALA A 388 4.28 -2.03 -32.09
N LYS A 389 3.77 -3.21 -31.68
CA LYS A 389 2.38 -3.63 -31.88
C LYS A 389 1.39 -2.77 -31.11
N ALA A 390 1.64 -2.46 -29.84
CA ALA A 390 0.78 -1.59 -29.04
C ALA A 390 0.75 -0.16 -29.61
N TYR A 391 1.90 0.38 -30.01
CA TYR A 391 2.02 1.69 -30.64
C TYR A 391 1.24 1.76 -31.94
N ALA A 392 1.43 0.79 -32.83
CA ALA A 392 0.67 0.68 -34.07
C ALA A 392 -0.85 0.58 -33.84
N THR A 393 -1.26 -0.06 -32.74
CA THR A 393 -2.67 -0.24 -32.38
C THR A 393 -3.29 1.05 -31.85
N TYR A 394 -2.63 1.78 -30.94
CA TYR A 394 -3.25 2.86 -30.18
C TYR A 394 -2.87 4.28 -30.66
N ALA A 395 -1.65 4.50 -31.14
CA ALA A 395 -1.17 5.82 -31.58
C ALA A 395 -2.07 6.49 -32.64
N PRO A 396 -2.60 5.77 -33.66
CA PRO A 396 -3.48 6.38 -34.66
C PRO A 396 -4.77 6.98 -34.07
N TYR A 397 -5.25 6.43 -32.96
CA TYR A 397 -6.49 6.86 -32.32
C TYR A 397 -6.30 8.01 -31.33
N ALA A 398 -5.07 8.32 -30.91
CA ALA A 398 -4.81 9.34 -29.89
C ALA A 398 -5.30 10.74 -30.31
N LYS A 399 -5.09 11.13 -31.56
CA LYS A 399 -5.58 12.42 -32.11
C LYS A 399 -7.10 12.44 -32.21
N ILE A 400 -7.70 11.35 -32.67
CA ILE A 400 -9.16 11.21 -32.81
C ILE A 400 -9.82 11.24 -31.43
N ALA A 401 -9.22 10.58 -30.44
CA ALA A 401 -9.67 10.58 -29.05
C ALA A 401 -9.67 12.01 -28.48
N GLY A 402 -8.61 12.79 -28.70
CA GLY A 402 -8.57 14.20 -28.26
C GLY A 402 -9.70 15.06 -28.83
N ILE A 403 -9.93 14.96 -30.14
CA ILE A 403 -11.04 15.69 -30.80
C ILE A 403 -12.40 15.19 -30.27
N SER A 404 -12.55 13.86 -30.18
CA SER A 404 -13.79 13.22 -29.72
C SER A 404 -14.12 13.59 -28.29
N PHE A 405 -13.12 13.66 -27.40
CA PHE A 405 -13.27 14.09 -26.01
C PHE A 405 -13.85 15.50 -25.93
N ILE A 406 -13.27 16.47 -26.64
CA ILE A 406 -13.72 17.87 -26.64
C ILE A 406 -15.15 17.98 -27.18
N LEU A 407 -15.41 17.38 -28.35
CA LEU A 407 -16.72 17.46 -29.00
C LEU A 407 -17.82 16.79 -28.15
N SER A 408 -17.56 15.59 -27.64
CA SER A 408 -18.53 14.87 -26.80
C SER A 408 -18.78 15.56 -25.46
N ALA A 409 -17.74 16.14 -24.84
CA ALA A 409 -17.89 16.95 -23.63
C ALA A 409 -18.76 18.19 -23.88
N LEU A 410 -18.57 18.90 -25.01
CA LEU A 410 -19.41 20.04 -25.38
C LEU A 410 -20.87 19.64 -25.61
N VAL A 411 -21.12 18.55 -26.36
CA VAL A 411 -22.48 18.05 -26.59
C VAL A 411 -23.13 17.62 -25.28
N LEU A 412 -22.39 16.94 -24.41
CA LEU A 412 -22.85 16.56 -23.08
C LEU A 412 -23.26 17.79 -22.25
N LEU A 413 -22.41 18.81 -22.18
CA LEU A 413 -22.70 20.05 -21.46
C LEU A 413 -23.96 20.75 -22.00
N ILE A 414 -24.09 20.85 -23.32
CA ILE A 414 -25.28 21.42 -23.97
C ILE A 414 -26.53 20.62 -23.60
N ALA A 415 -26.47 19.28 -23.63
CA ALA A 415 -27.58 18.41 -23.26
C ALA A 415 -27.98 18.60 -21.79
N LEU A 416 -27.00 18.67 -20.87
CA LEU A 416 -27.24 18.90 -19.44
C LEU A 416 -27.88 20.25 -19.17
N ILE A 417 -27.35 21.33 -19.76
CA ILE A 417 -27.92 22.69 -19.65
C ILE A 417 -29.35 22.69 -20.18
N TRP A 418 -29.59 22.09 -21.35
CA TRP A 418 -30.93 22.02 -21.94
C TRP A 418 -31.89 21.27 -21.02
N LEU A 419 -31.53 20.07 -20.58
CA LEU A 419 -32.34 19.26 -19.66
C LEU A 419 -32.62 20.02 -18.37
N GLY A 420 -31.62 20.69 -17.80
CA GLY A 420 -31.76 21.57 -16.63
C GLY A 420 -32.77 22.69 -16.89
N VAL A 421 -32.69 23.39 -18.02
CA VAL A 421 -33.63 24.47 -18.39
C VAL A 421 -35.06 23.97 -18.51
N VAL A 422 -35.30 22.83 -19.16
CA VAL A 422 -36.65 22.26 -19.37
C VAL A 422 -37.15 21.39 -18.21
N ALA A 423 -36.32 21.14 -17.20
CA ALA A 423 -36.70 20.37 -16.03
C ALA A 423 -37.92 20.97 -15.32
N GLY A 424 -38.94 20.13 -15.09
CA GLY A 424 -40.22 20.50 -14.49
C GLY A 424 -41.16 21.30 -15.39
N ARG A 425 -40.85 21.51 -16.66
CA ARG A 425 -41.72 22.20 -17.62
C ARG A 425 -42.43 21.20 -18.54
N ARG A 426 -43.70 21.40 -18.85
CA ARG A 426 -44.42 20.64 -19.87
C ARG A 426 -44.75 21.50 -21.09
N ALA A 427 -45.20 20.88 -22.18
CA ALA A 427 -45.47 21.57 -23.45
C ALA A 427 -46.88 22.17 -23.52
N ASP A 428 -47.80 21.59 -22.75
CA ASP A 428 -49.22 21.91 -22.59
C ASP A 428 -49.45 23.12 -21.67
N ASP A 429 -48.59 23.35 -20.67
CA ASP A 429 -48.75 24.45 -19.73
C ASP A 429 -47.47 25.25 -19.42
N LYS A 430 -47.66 26.35 -18.69
CA LYS A 430 -46.57 27.20 -18.17
C LYS A 430 -46.20 26.87 -16.72
N GLU A 431 -46.84 25.87 -16.13
CA GLU A 431 -46.67 25.55 -14.72
C GLU A 431 -45.35 24.80 -14.46
N LEU A 432 -44.99 24.70 -13.19
CA LEU A 432 -43.84 23.91 -12.75
C LEU A 432 -44.35 22.62 -12.14
N HIS A 433 -43.93 21.50 -12.71
CA HIS A 433 -44.31 20.16 -12.29
C HIS A 433 -43.16 19.48 -11.54
N LEU A 434 -43.45 19.02 -10.33
CA LEU A 434 -42.58 18.14 -9.55
C LEU A 434 -42.97 16.68 -9.78
N ASN A 435 -41.98 15.82 -9.94
CA ASN A 435 -42.15 14.37 -10.04
C ASN A 435 -42.34 13.75 -8.65
N ALA A 436 -42.80 12.48 -8.60
CA ALA A 436 -42.97 11.75 -7.34
C ALA A 436 -41.68 11.70 -6.51
N PHE A 437 -40.54 11.41 -7.15
CA PHE A 437 -39.22 11.38 -6.51
C PHE A 437 -38.82 12.74 -5.89
N ASP A 438 -39.28 13.85 -6.47
CA ASP A 438 -38.97 15.20 -5.95
C ASP A 438 -39.73 15.53 -4.65
N ARG A 439 -40.71 14.70 -4.28
CA ARG A 439 -41.52 14.88 -3.06
C ARG A 439 -40.91 14.22 -1.84
N TRP A 440 -39.93 13.32 -2.03
CA TRP A 440 -39.15 12.77 -0.92
C TRP A 440 -38.38 13.88 -0.20
N LYS A 441 -38.01 13.67 1.07
CA LYS A 441 -37.12 14.60 1.76
C LYS A 441 -35.82 14.73 0.95
N THR A 442 -35.32 15.96 0.83
CA THR A 442 -34.20 16.28 -0.08
C THR A 442 -32.99 15.36 0.13
N GLU A 443 -32.61 15.12 1.38
CA GLU A 443 -31.46 14.32 1.80
C GLU A 443 -31.72 12.82 1.56
N ILE A 444 -32.95 12.34 1.78
CA ILE A 444 -33.33 10.96 1.47
C ILE A 444 -33.28 10.73 -0.05
N GLY A 445 -33.74 11.70 -0.84
CA GLY A 445 -33.62 11.66 -2.30
C GLY A 445 -32.16 11.68 -2.76
N ALA A 446 -31.30 12.48 -2.12
CA ALA A 446 -29.86 12.49 -2.42
C ALA A 446 -29.21 11.14 -2.06
N ALA A 447 -29.51 10.59 -0.88
CA ALA A 447 -29.01 9.28 -0.45
C ALA A 447 -29.44 8.15 -1.40
N ALA A 448 -30.67 8.20 -1.91
CA ALA A 448 -31.17 7.22 -2.89
C ALA A 448 -30.42 7.25 -4.25
N VAL A 449 -29.63 8.29 -4.53
CA VAL A 449 -28.76 8.38 -5.71
C VAL A 449 -27.32 8.08 -5.35
N ILE A 450 -26.82 8.65 -4.25
CA ILE A 450 -25.42 8.56 -3.85
C ILE A 450 -25.07 7.16 -3.33
N VAL A 451 -25.92 6.54 -2.50
CA VAL A 451 -25.63 5.23 -1.89
C VAL A 451 -25.49 4.13 -2.95
N PRO A 452 -26.39 3.99 -3.95
CA PRO A 452 -26.20 3.03 -5.02
C PRO A 452 -24.94 3.29 -5.86
N TRP A 453 -24.58 4.55 -6.08
CA TRP A 453 -23.35 4.91 -6.79
C TRP A 453 -22.10 4.50 -6.00
N ILE A 454 -22.08 4.75 -4.69
CA ILE A 454 -21.01 4.31 -3.78
C ILE A 454 -20.88 2.79 -3.80
N PHE A 455 -22.00 2.05 -3.71
CA PHE A 455 -21.98 0.59 -3.76
C PHE A 455 -21.41 0.07 -5.08
N LEU A 456 -21.77 0.68 -6.21
CA LEU A 456 -21.19 0.34 -7.51
C LEU A 456 -19.68 0.64 -7.55
N MET A 457 -19.26 1.79 -7.01
CA MET A 457 -17.85 2.17 -6.96
C MET A 457 -17.04 1.15 -6.15
N PHE A 458 -17.53 0.74 -4.97
CA PHE A 458 -16.90 -0.32 -4.19
C PHE A 458 -16.89 -1.67 -4.92
N ALA A 459 -17.99 -2.05 -5.56
CA ALA A 459 -18.07 -3.32 -6.28
C ALA A 459 -17.07 -3.39 -7.45
N ILE A 460 -16.97 -2.33 -8.26
CA ILE A 460 -15.99 -2.27 -9.35
C ILE A 460 -14.57 -2.15 -8.79
N GLY A 461 -14.34 -1.25 -7.83
CA GLY A 461 -13.01 -1.01 -7.26
C GLY A 461 -12.41 -2.22 -6.53
N SER A 462 -13.24 -3.14 -6.04
CA SER A 462 -12.78 -4.39 -5.40
C SER A 462 -12.60 -5.57 -6.36
N ASN A 463 -13.14 -5.50 -7.58
CA ASN A 463 -13.17 -6.66 -8.50
C ASN A 463 -12.56 -6.39 -9.88
N TRP A 464 -12.14 -5.16 -10.18
CA TRP A 464 -11.55 -4.80 -11.47
C TRP A 464 -10.11 -4.33 -11.28
N SER A 465 -9.18 -4.98 -12.00
CA SER A 465 -7.73 -4.70 -12.00
C SER A 465 -7.34 -3.39 -12.70
N GLY A 466 -8.31 -2.62 -13.18
CA GLY A 466 -8.08 -1.36 -13.90
C GLY A 466 -7.66 -1.55 -15.35
N PHE A 467 -7.24 -0.44 -15.97
CA PHE A 467 -6.79 -0.33 -17.36
C PHE A 467 -5.60 0.63 -17.43
N GLY A 468 -4.86 0.62 -18.54
CA GLY A 468 -3.77 1.57 -18.78
C GLY A 468 -2.40 0.91 -18.72
N TYR A 469 -1.39 1.67 -18.27
CA TYR A 469 -0.05 1.12 -18.08
C TYR A 469 -0.05 0.18 -16.88
N GLN A 470 0.15 -1.09 -17.14
CA GLN A 470 0.26 -2.14 -16.15
C GLN A 470 1.72 -2.58 -16.07
N ALA A 471 2.19 -2.82 -14.85
CA ALA A 471 3.49 -3.42 -14.65
C ALA A 471 3.38 -4.93 -14.93
N VAL A 472 4.29 -5.43 -15.77
CA VAL A 472 4.35 -6.81 -16.23
C VAL A 472 5.73 -7.33 -15.90
N SER A 473 5.81 -8.57 -15.40
CA SER A 473 7.08 -9.22 -15.11
C SER A 473 7.86 -9.47 -16.40
N TYR A 474 9.16 -9.19 -16.39
CA TYR A 474 10.07 -9.62 -17.46
C TYR A 474 10.19 -11.14 -17.57
N TYR A 475 9.92 -11.88 -16.50
CA TYR A 475 10.16 -13.32 -16.38
C TYR A 475 8.88 -14.15 -16.19
N ASP A 476 7.71 -13.57 -16.47
CA ASP A 476 6.39 -14.24 -16.29
C ASP A 476 6.20 -14.81 -14.86
N THR A 477 6.80 -14.16 -13.87
CA THR A 477 6.67 -14.48 -12.45
C THR A 477 5.49 -13.75 -11.80
N ASP A 478 5.06 -14.20 -10.63
CA ASP A 478 4.01 -13.53 -9.85
C ASP A 478 4.31 -12.04 -9.64
N PHE A 479 3.26 -11.20 -9.68
CA PHE A 479 3.39 -9.74 -9.65
C PHE A 479 4.10 -9.23 -8.39
N GLU A 480 3.72 -9.75 -7.22
CA GLU A 480 4.30 -9.34 -5.94
C GLU A 480 5.80 -9.65 -5.89
N TYR A 481 6.18 -10.80 -6.45
CA TYR A 481 7.57 -11.20 -6.61
C TYR A 481 8.31 -10.26 -7.59
N ALA A 482 7.77 -10.05 -8.80
CA ALA A 482 8.38 -9.19 -9.80
C ALA A 482 8.54 -7.74 -9.30
N TRP A 483 7.58 -7.24 -8.51
CA TRP A 483 7.62 -5.92 -7.88
C TRP A 483 8.77 -5.82 -6.87
N HIS A 484 8.88 -6.79 -5.96
CA HIS A 484 9.89 -6.77 -4.90
C HIS A 484 11.32 -6.82 -5.44
N TYR A 485 11.53 -7.52 -6.56
CA TYR A 485 12.83 -7.72 -7.18
C TYR A 485 13.08 -6.80 -8.40
N GLY A 486 12.23 -5.80 -8.64
CA GLY A 486 12.45 -4.80 -9.70
C GLY A 486 12.37 -5.33 -11.14
N ASN A 487 11.84 -6.55 -11.33
CA ASN A 487 11.81 -7.27 -12.59
C ASN A 487 10.56 -6.94 -13.42
N MET A 488 10.22 -5.65 -13.55
CA MET A 488 9.00 -5.22 -14.23
C MET A 488 9.25 -4.22 -15.35
N TYR A 489 8.39 -4.28 -16.38
CA TYR A 489 8.23 -3.23 -17.37
C TYR A 489 6.78 -2.80 -17.47
N TYR A 490 6.56 -1.58 -17.96
CA TYR A 490 5.22 -1.05 -18.14
C TYR A 490 4.78 -1.20 -19.58
N THR A 491 3.57 -1.73 -19.78
CA THR A 491 2.92 -1.77 -21.08
C THR A 491 1.48 -1.32 -20.96
N PHE A 492 0.99 -0.60 -21.98
CA PHE A 492 -0.38 -0.16 -21.99
C PHE A 492 -1.30 -1.29 -22.44
N SER A 493 -2.27 -1.63 -21.59
CA SER A 493 -3.30 -2.63 -21.86
C SER A 493 -4.69 -2.00 -21.79
N LEU A 494 -5.51 -2.27 -22.81
CA LEU A 494 -6.92 -1.95 -22.84
C LEU A 494 -7.68 -3.09 -23.52
N THR A 495 -8.27 -3.96 -22.72
CA THR A 495 -9.01 -5.13 -23.21
C THR A 495 -10.46 -4.80 -23.55
N ALA A 496 -11.13 -5.71 -24.28
CA ALA A 496 -12.57 -5.57 -24.55
C ALA A 496 -13.41 -5.60 -23.25
N ALA A 497 -12.95 -6.32 -22.22
CA ALA A 497 -13.60 -6.35 -20.92
C ALA A 497 -13.49 -4.97 -20.23
N ASP A 498 -12.33 -4.32 -20.29
CA ASP A 498 -12.12 -2.98 -19.73
C ASP A 498 -13.05 -1.95 -20.40
N VAL A 499 -13.15 -1.99 -21.73
CA VAL A 499 -14.07 -1.11 -22.47
C VAL A 499 -15.52 -1.32 -22.02
N ALA A 500 -15.93 -2.58 -21.77
CA ALA A 500 -17.26 -2.88 -21.27
C ALA A 500 -17.50 -2.35 -19.85
N VAL A 501 -16.53 -2.54 -18.95
CA VAL A 501 -16.60 -2.04 -17.56
C VAL A 501 -16.65 -0.51 -17.52
N ILE A 502 -15.77 0.17 -18.26
CA ILE A 502 -15.76 1.65 -18.38
C ILE A 502 -17.10 2.16 -18.91
N SER A 503 -17.61 1.54 -19.98
CA SER A 503 -18.88 1.93 -20.61
C SER A 503 -20.06 1.73 -19.66
N PHE A 504 -20.09 0.62 -18.93
CA PHE A 504 -21.11 0.34 -17.92
C PHE A 504 -21.05 1.35 -16.77
N PHE A 505 -19.85 1.60 -16.24
CA PHE A 505 -19.66 2.55 -15.14
C PHE A 505 -20.05 3.97 -15.53
N ALA A 506 -19.63 4.44 -16.71
CA ALA A 506 -20.01 5.74 -17.26
C ALA A 506 -21.53 5.86 -17.43
N THR A 507 -22.15 4.82 -18.00
CA THR A 507 -23.61 4.76 -18.19
C THR A 507 -24.36 4.86 -16.87
N PHE A 508 -24.01 4.01 -15.91
CA PHE A 508 -24.70 3.95 -14.62
C PHE A 508 -24.51 5.25 -13.83
N THR A 509 -23.27 5.79 -13.81
CA THR A 509 -22.96 7.07 -13.19
C THR A 509 -23.78 8.20 -13.82
N MET A 510 -23.85 8.27 -15.15
CA MET A 510 -24.62 9.31 -15.84
C MET A 510 -26.13 9.19 -15.59
N ILE A 511 -26.67 7.97 -15.53
CA ILE A 511 -28.08 7.74 -15.20
C ILE A 511 -28.40 8.25 -13.79
N LEU A 512 -27.62 7.84 -12.78
CA LEU A 512 -27.81 8.30 -11.40
C LEU A 512 -27.60 9.81 -11.27
N PHE A 513 -26.58 10.36 -11.92
CA PHE A 513 -26.34 11.78 -11.99
C PHE A 513 -27.55 12.52 -12.58
N LEU A 514 -28.12 12.07 -13.70
CA LEU A 514 -29.30 12.70 -14.29
C LEU A 514 -30.53 12.64 -13.37
N ILE A 515 -30.75 11.53 -12.67
CA ILE A 515 -31.83 11.40 -11.68
C ILE A 515 -31.67 12.45 -10.57
N GLY A 516 -30.48 12.52 -9.98
CA GLY A 516 -30.14 13.47 -8.91
C GLY A 516 -30.18 14.93 -9.39
N TYR A 517 -29.42 15.26 -10.44
CA TYR A 517 -29.30 16.57 -11.04
C TYR A 517 -30.66 17.15 -11.44
N LEU A 518 -31.47 16.39 -12.18
CA LEU A 518 -32.77 16.91 -12.63
C LEU A 518 -33.77 17.04 -11.47
N SER A 519 -33.70 16.18 -10.45
CA SER A 519 -34.50 16.35 -9.23
C SER A 519 -34.09 17.61 -8.47
N LEU A 520 -32.78 17.83 -8.30
CA LEU A 520 -32.23 19.01 -7.67
C LEU A 520 -32.69 20.30 -8.37
N VAL A 521 -32.57 20.36 -9.69
CA VAL A 521 -33.02 21.52 -10.49
C VAL A 521 -34.51 21.79 -10.30
N ARG A 522 -35.36 20.75 -10.31
CA ARG A 522 -36.80 20.90 -10.08
C ARG A 522 -37.11 21.41 -8.66
N ARG A 523 -36.42 20.88 -7.64
CA ARG A 523 -36.56 21.31 -6.23
C ARG A 523 -36.13 22.76 -6.01
N ILE A 524 -35.06 23.20 -6.68
CA ILE A 524 -34.60 24.60 -6.66
C ILE A 524 -35.66 25.51 -7.30
N LYS A 525 -36.10 25.18 -8.52
CA LYS A 525 -37.15 25.96 -9.22
C LYS A 525 -38.46 26.01 -8.44
N GLY A 526 -38.83 24.92 -7.78
CA GLY A 526 -40.02 24.81 -6.94
C GLY A 526 -39.88 25.42 -5.54
N LYS A 527 -38.68 25.91 -5.19
CA LYS A 527 -38.34 26.41 -3.85
C LYS A 527 -38.67 25.39 -2.74
N THR A 528 -38.61 24.10 -3.05
CA THR A 528 -38.91 23.00 -2.13
C THR A 528 -37.66 22.38 -1.51
N LEU A 529 -36.47 22.72 -2.01
CA LEU A 529 -35.19 22.13 -1.57
C LEU A 529 -35.02 22.17 -0.04
N TRP A 530 -35.02 23.38 0.55
CA TRP A 530 -34.94 23.55 1.99
C TRP A 530 -36.29 23.33 2.69
N LYS A 531 -37.40 23.69 2.05
CA LYS A 531 -38.74 23.54 2.65
C LYS A 531 -39.09 22.09 2.96
N ASN A 532 -38.63 21.16 2.14
CA ASN A 532 -38.83 19.73 2.30
C ASN A 532 -37.54 18.98 2.68
N SER A 533 -36.61 19.66 3.35
CA SER A 533 -35.38 19.05 3.87
C SER A 533 -35.67 18.24 5.14
N LEU A 534 -35.01 17.08 5.26
CA LEU A 534 -34.92 16.27 6.46
C LEU A 534 -34.12 17.01 7.54
N LEU A 535 -33.01 17.67 7.18
CA LEU A 535 -32.22 18.46 8.12
C LEU A 535 -33.06 19.58 8.74
N ARG A 536 -33.81 20.32 7.92
CA ARG A 536 -34.75 21.34 8.43
C ARG A 536 -35.79 20.74 9.38
N TRP A 537 -36.29 19.55 9.06
CA TRP A 537 -37.24 18.86 9.93
C TRP A 537 -36.58 18.46 11.27
N ILE A 538 -35.38 17.88 11.25
CA ILE A 538 -34.60 17.53 12.45
C ILE A 538 -34.33 18.77 13.29
N LEU A 539 -33.88 19.87 12.69
CA LEU A 539 -33.62 21.13 13.41
C LEU A 539 -34.89 21.68 14.06
N ASN A 540 -36.03 21.64 13.38
CA ASN A 540 -37.30 22.08 13.99
C ASN A 540 -37.71 21.17 15.16
N VAL A 541 -37.48 19.86 15.06
CA VAL A 541 -37.74 18.92 16.16
C VAL A 541 -36.78 19.18 17.32
N ALA A 542 -35.50 19.42 17.04
CA ALA A 542 -34.48 19.73 18.04
C ALA A 542 -34.79 21.04 18.76
N VAL A 543 -35.17 22.11 18.04
CA VAL A 543 -35.58 23.39 18.64
C VAL A 543 -36.81 23.21 19.52
N LYS A 544 -37.82 22.45 19.07
CA LYS A 544 -39.00 22.14 19.89
C LYS A 544 -38.67 21.30 21.12
N GLY A 545 -37.74 20.34 20.98
CA GLY A 545 -37.23 19.55 22.10
C GLY A 545 -36.47 20.41 23.09
N TRP A 546 -35.67 21.36 22.59
CA TRP A 546 -34.93 22.33 23.38
C TRP A 546 -35.86 23.27 24.16
N THR A 547 -36.91 23.81 23.52
CA THR A 547 -37.90 24.62 24.23
C THR A 547 -38.64 23.80 25.29
N LEU A 548 -39.08 22.58 24.95
CA LEU A 548 -39.76 21.68 25.90
C LEU A 548 -38.86 21.35 27.10
N PHE A 549 -37.56 21.13 26.83
CA PHE A 549 -36.55 20.88 27.85
C PHE A 549 -36.47 22.04 28.84
N TRP A 550 -36.33 23.28 28.35
CA TRP A 550 -36.21 24.47 29.20
C TRP A 550 -37.49 24.83 29.95
N GLU A 551 -38.65 24.72 29.30
CA GLU A 551 -39.96 24.98 29.92
C GLU A 551 -40.26 23.99 31.06
N ASN A 552 -39.77 22.75 30.96
CA ASN A 552 -40.02 21.69 31.94
C ASN A 552 -38.77 21.25 32.68
N ARG A 553 -37.74 22.11 32.78
CA ARG A 553 -36.38 21.73 33.23
C ARG A 553 -36.34 20.89 34.52
N ASN A 554 -37.22 21.18 35.48
CA ASN A 554 -37.29 20.45 36.76
C ASN A 554 -37.64 18.96 36.59
N ILE A 555 -38.37 18.62 35.53
CA ILE A 555 -38.73 17.25 35.15
C ILE A 555 -37.71 16.73 34.13
N THR A 556 -37.39 17.51 33.10
CA THR A 556 -36.54 17.04 31.99
C THR A 556 -35.11 16.74 32.43
N VAL A 557 -34.53 17.51 33.37
CA VAL A 557 -33.19 17.21 33.93
C VAL A 557 -33.19 15.87 34.65
N LYS A 558 -34.23 15.53 35.41
CA LYS A 558 -34.34 14.23 36.09
C LYS A 558 -34.40 13.09 35.09
N VAL A 559 -35.16 13.26 34.02
CA VAL A 559 -35.27 12.27 32.94
C VAL A 559 -33.94 12.10 32.21
N ILE A 560 -33.21 13.19 31.94
CA ILE A 560 -31.88 13.12 31.32
C ILE A 560 -30.86 12.44 32.25
N LEU A 561 -30.86 12.76 33.54
CA LEU A 561 -29.98 12.09 34.50
C LEU A 561 -30.28 10.58 34.59
N LEU A 562 -31.56 10.20 34.56
CA LEU A 562 -31.95 8.79 34.48
C LEU A 562 -31.49 8.12 33.18
N LEU A 563 -31.58 8.82 32.05
CA LEU A 563 -31.10 8.33 30.76
C LEU A 563 -29.57 8.19 30.73
N ILE A 564 -28.83 9.17 31.29
CA ILE A 564 -27.37 9.11 31.41
C ILE A 564 -26.97 7.93 32.30
N GLY A 565 -27.64 7.72 33.43
CA GLY A 565 -27.41 6.55 34.28
C GLY A 565 -27.70 5.23 33.54
N PHE A 566 -28.83 5.17 32.82
CA PHE A 566 -29.22 4.01 32.03
C PHE A 566 -28.19 3.66 30.94
N VAL A 567 -27.77 4.65 30.14
CA VAL A 567 -26.73 4.48 29.11
C VAL A 567 -25.38 4.18 29.74
N GLY A 568 -25.04 4.82 30.86
CA GLY A 568 -23.81 4.58 31.61
C GLY A 568 -23.66 3.13 32.03
N VAL A 569 -24.73 2.48 32.52
CA VAL A 569 -24.72 1.04 32.85
C VAL A 569 -24.42 0.18 31.62
N HIS A 570 -24.92 0.54 30.44
CA HIS A 570 -24.62 -0.16 29.20
C HIS A 570 -23.19 0.08 28.70
N TRP A 571 -22.62 1.25 28.96
CA TRP A 571 -21.23 1.54 28.67
C TRP A 571 -20.27 0.81 29.63
N LEU A 572 -20.67 0.56 30.88
CA LEU A 572 -19.91 -0.31 31.79
C LEU A 572 -19.77 -1.74 31.23
N MET A 573 -20.79 -2.25 30.52
CA MET A 573 -20.68 -3.51 29.79
C MET A 573 -19.67 -3.44 28.63
N ALA A 574 -19.62 -2.33 27.89
CA ALA A 574 -18.66 -2.14 26.80
C ALA A 574 -17.20 -2.02 27.28
N ILE A 575 -16.98 -1.46 28.48
CA ILE A 575 -15.63 -1.21 29.04
C ILE A 575 -15.13 -2.41 29.87
N PHE A 576 -15.99 -3.01 30.71
CA PHE A 576 -15.60 -4.02 31.68
C PHE A 576 -16.10 -5.43 31.34
N GLY A 577 -16.72 -5.61 30.16
CA GLY A 577 -17.08 -6.91 29.62
C GLY A 577 -18.30 -7.58 30.28
N SER A 578 -18.37 -8.90 30.14
CA SER A 578 -19.56 -9.72 30.40
C SER A 578 -20.07 -9.74 31.85
N ALA A 579 -19.25 -9.34 32.83
CA ALA A 579 -19.65 -9.27 34.24
C ALA A 579 -20.80 -8.27 34.51
N PHE A 580 -20.97 -7.26 33.65
CA PHE A 580 -22.00 -6.22 33.79
C PHE A 580 -23.29 -6.51 33.00
N LEU A 581 -23.37 -7.64 32.28
CA LEU A 581 -24.58 -8.07 31.55
C LEU A 581 -25.79 -8.26 32.48
N ILE A 582 -25.59 -8.89 33.64
CA ILE A 582 -26.66 -9.16 34.60
C ILE A 582 -27.23 -7.83 35.15
N LEU A 583 -26.35 -6.85 35.39
CA LEU A 583 -26.74 -5.52 35.85
C LEU A 583 -27.51 -4.75 34.77
N ALA A 584 -27.01 -4.73 33.53
CA ALA A 584 -27.70 -4.10 32.40
C ALA A 584 -29.09 -4.70 32.18
N PHE A 585 -29.19 -6.04 32.17
CA PHE A 585 -30.45 -6.75 32.03
C PHE A 585 -31.44 -6.44 33.18
N ALA A 586 -30.97 -6.36 34.42
CA ALA A 586 -31.82 -5.98 35.55
C ALA A 586 -32.35 -4.54 35.42
N VAL A 587 -31.51 -3.62 34.94
CA VAL A 587 -31.90 -2.23 34.67
C VAL A 587 -32.91 -2.13 33.52
N ASP A 588 -32.78 -2.94 32.46
CA ASP A 588 -33.75 -3.03 31.36
C ASP A 588 -35.12 -3.52 31.84
N VAL A 589 -35.13 -4.59 32.65
CA VAL A 589 -36.38 -5.12 33.24
C VAL A 589 -37.04 -4.07 34.14
N ALA A 590 -36.26 -3.37 34.96
CA ALA A 590 -36.77 -2.29 35.82
C ALA A 590 -37.34 -1.13 34.99
N ALA A 591 -36.65 -0.72 33.92
CA ALA A 591 -37.10 0.32 33.00
C ALA A 591 -38.40 -0.09 32.28
N ALA A 592 -38.50 -1.34 31.82
CA ALA A 592 -39.71 -1.89 31.20
C ALA A 592 -40.90 -1.87 32.16
N VAL A 593 -40.74 -2.34 33.39
CA VAL A 593 -41.79 -2.32 34.42
C VAL A 593 -42.23 -0.89 34.74
N PHE A 594 -41.28 0.04 34.87
CA PHE A 594 -41.57 1.45 35.10
C PHE A 594 -42.37 2.06 33.95
N LEU A 595 -41.95 1.83 32.70
CA LEU A 595 -42.64 2.34 31.50
C LEU A 595 -44.06 1.76 31.36
N ILE A 596 -44.24 0.47 31.64
CA ILE A 596 -45.57 -0.18 31.62
C ILE A 596 -46.48 0.45 32.69
N LYS A 597 -46.03 0.57 33.93
CA LYS A 597 -46.81 1.21 35.01
C LYS A 597 -47.18 2.65 34.67
N TRP A 598 -46.21 3.41 34.17
CA TRP A 598 -46.43 4.79 33.75
C TRP A 598 -47.44 4.90 32.59
N ALA A 599 -47.36 4.01 31.60
CA ALA A 599 -48.30 3.98 30.49
C ALA A 599 -49.73 3.66 30.94
N VAL A 600 -49.90 2.70 31.85
CA VAL A 600 -51.21 2.33 32.42
C VAL A 600 -51.82 3.49 33.22
N GLU A 601 -51.02 4.14 34.08
CA GLU A 601 -51.50 5.28 34.87
C GLU A 601 -51.88 6.46 33.98
N LYS A 602 -51.09 6.75 32.95
CA LYS A 602 -51.38 7.80 31.98
C LYS A 602 -52.65 7.51 31.17
N ASP A 603 -52.88 6.26 30.78
CA ASP A 603 -54.11 5.86 30.09
C ASP A 603 -55.34 5.98 31.00
N ARG A 604 -55.22 5.59 32.27
CA ARG A 604 -56.27 5.75 33.28
C ARG A 604 -56.64 7.22 33.49
N ILE A 605 -55.66 8.10 33.70
CA ILE A 605 -55.88 9.56 33.85
C ILE A 605 -56.55 10.13 32.60
N LYS A 606 -56.15 9.68 31.40
CA LYS A 606 -56.76 10.13 30.13
C LYS A 606 -58.21 9.66 29.97
N LYS A 607 -58.54 8.47 30.46
CA LYS A 607 -59.92 7.93 30.49
C LYS A 607 -60.79 8.63 31.54
N GLU A 608 -60.25 8.92 32.72
CA GLU A 608 -60.94 9.67 33.78
C GLU A 608 -61.19 11.13 33.35
N SER A 609 -60.21 11.81 32.75
CA SER A 609 -60.35 13.16 32.18
C SER A 609 -61.40 13.24 31.06
N ARG A 610 -61.53 12.20 30.22
CA ARG A 610 -62.60 12.09 29.21
C ARG A 610 -63.98 11.85 29.82
N ARG A 611 -64.07 11.26 31.02
CA ARG A 611 -65.33 11.06 31.74
C ARG A 611 -65.78 12.31 32.52
N SER A 612 -64.86 13.15 32.98
CA SER A 612 -65.15 14.37 33.76
C SER A 612 -65.50 15.60 32.91
N HIS A 613 -65.31 15.55 31.58
CA HIS A 613 -65.77 16.57 30.64
C HIS A 613 -66.58 15.95 29.49
N PRO A 614 -67.89 15.67 29.70
CA PRO A 614 -68.78 15.38 28.59
C PRO A 614 -68.92 16.65 27.75
N VAL A 615 -68.53 16.57 26.48
CA VAL A 615 -68.82 17.60 25.49
C VAL A 615 -70.34 17.69 25.36
N ILE A 616 -70.94 18.76 25.89
CA ILE A 616 -72.34 19.10 25.64
C ILE A 616 -72.42 19.64 24.21
N TRP A 617 -72.69 18.75 23.24
CA TRP A 617 -73.38 19.15 22.00
C TRP A 617 -74.86 18.84 22.19
N ASN A 618 -75.60 19.83 22.67
CA ASN A 618 -77.05 19.80 22.65
C ASN A 618 -77.51 20.02 21.19
N THR A 619 -78.09 18.99 20.63
CA THR A 619 -78.82 18.96 19.36
C THR A 619 -79.91 20.04 19.34
N ARG A 620 -79.75 21.07 18.50
CA ARG A 620 -80.90 21.84 17.99
C ARG A 620 -81.51 21.06 16.83
N SER A 621 -82.71 20.57 17.10
CA SER A 621 -83.70 19.94 16.24
C SER A 621 -83.81 20.53 14.83
N HIS A 622 -83.82 19.64 13.84
CA HIS A 622 -84.59 19.83 12.61
C HIS A 622 -86.09 19.97 12.95
N VAL A 623 -86.69 21.10 12.56
CA VAL A 623 -88.12 21.19 12.23
C VAL A 623 -88.23 21.74 10.81
N LYS A 624 -88.80 20.88 9.95
CA LYS A 624 -89.44 21.11 8.64
C LYS A 624 -89.49 22.56 8.13
N LYS A 625 -88.82 22.85 7.01
CA LYS A 625 -89.39 22.94 5.65
C LYS A 625 -88.28 23.16 4.63
#